data_AF-A0A7C3N7M4-F1
#
_entry.id   AF-A0A7C3N7M4-F1
#
_cell.length_a   1.000
_cell.length_b   1.000
_cell.length_c   1.000
_cell.angle_alpha   90.00
_cell.angle_beta   90.00
_cell.angle_gamma   90.00
#
_symmetry.space_group_name_H-M   'P 1'
#
loop_
_entity.id
_entity.type
_entity.pdbx_description
1 polymer ?
#
loop_
_entity_poly.entity_id
_entity_poly.type
_entity_poly.pdbx_seq_one_letter_code
_entity_poly.pdbx_strand_id
1 'polypeptide(L)'
;MRVLIRYWFVAPILLVVTAVQLGLGFAVIDKSARKAAPEQFNVDRENVSVSFENPVQSPTFTRVPTFTPTPRPSSTAPPTPSPAPTFTLIRTDTPRSKVHPTETATATFTPTPTHTATNNATPVIVLPSSGYRGQTLQVPILMYHYLSTPPPGADLIRRDLSVSPTQFASHLAYLREAGYETISFVQLAYAAIGQAELPAKPVLITFDDGYRDSYENAFPLLQKYGYKATFFIFTQPIQTANVDFLSWEMVVEMHKAGMEFGSHSHTHPDLSSSNLDFVFSEVLTSKQLIEQHIGEPVRFFCYPAGRYDNLTMEVVKSAGFWGAVTTRWGVEHSLENRFELPRVRVRGSDTAQDLAHKLNGF
;
A
#
# COMPACT_ATOMS: atom_id res chain seq x y z
N MET A 1 14.95 40.83 31.65
CA MET A 1 13.68 40.16 31.97
C MET A 1 13.79 38.73 31.42
N ARG A 2 13.86 37.72 32.29
CA ARG A 2 14.11 36.31 31.90
C ARG A 2 12.83 35.71 31.33
N VAL A 3 12.89 35.17 30.11
CA VAL A 3 11.78 34.44 29.48
C VAL A 3 11.91 32.96 29.86
N LEU A 4 10.97 32.46 30.65
CA LEU A 4 10.84 31.03 30.99
C LEU A 4 10.24 30.29 29.78
N ILE A 5 11.00 29.34 29.23
CA ILE A 5 10.49 28.33 28.29
C ILE A 5 10.01 27.15 29.13
N ARG A 6 8.70 26.87 29.11
CA ARG A 6 8.12 25.66 29.72
C ARG A 6 8.14 24.53 28.68
N TYR A 7 8.97 23.53 28.93
CA TYR A 7 8.90 22.23 28.25
C TYR A 7 7.74 21.41 28.83
N TRP A 8 6.83 20.93 27.98
CA TRP A 8 5.88 19.89 28.34
C TRP A 8 6.53 18.52 28.11
N PHE A 9 6.82 17.83 29.21
CA PHE A 9 7.10 16.39 29.22
C PHE A 9 5.78 15.64 29.00
N VAL A 10 5.71 14.80 27.96
CA VAL A 10 4.64 13.82 27.81
C VAL A 10 5.14 12.52 28.44
N ALA A 11 4.46 12.07 29.50
CA ALA A 11 4.74 10.81 30.19
C ALA A 11 4.23 9.61 29.36
N PRO A 12 4.83 8.42 29.49
CA PRO A 12 4.41 7.23 28.74
C PRO A 12 3.10 6.67 29.30
N ILE A 13 2.16 6.37 28.40
CA ILE A 13 0.87 5.73 28.72
C ILE A 13 1.13 4.25 29.02
N LEU A 14 0.73 3.85 30.23
CA LEU A 14 0.76 2.49 30.75
C LEU A 14 -0.35 1.65 30.09
N LEU A 15 0.04 0.54 29.48
CA LEU A 15 -0.84 -0.45 28.86
C LEU A 15 -1.66 -1.18 29.96
N VAL A 16 -2.98 -1.04 29.96
CA VAL A 16 -3.88 -1.86 30.79
C VAL A 16 -4.35 -3.04 29.95
N VAL A 17 -3.86 -4.23 30.28
CA VAL A 17 -4.37 -5.50 29.73
C VAL A 17 -5.48 -5.99 30.65
N THR A 18 -6.73 -5.96 30.18
CA THR A 18 -7.85 -6.62 30.83
C THR A 18 -7.83 -8.10 30.47
N ALA A 19 -7.49 -8.96 31.45
CA ALA A 19 -7.61 -10.40 31.33
C ALA A 19 -9.09 -10.82 31.49
N VAL A 20 -9.65 -11.47 30.47
CA VAL A 20 -10.94 -12.16 30.57
C VAL A 20 -10.69 -13.57 31.10
N GLN A 21 -11.36 -13.85 32.21
CA GLN A 21 -11.28 -15.08 32.99
C GLN A 21 -12.04 -16.21 32.27
N LEU A 22 -11.33 -17.23 31.79
CA LEU A 22 -11.91 -18.53 31.50
C LEU A 22 -11.28 -19.56 32.44
N GLY A 23 -12.12 -20.09 33.32
CA GLY A 23 -11.74 -21.08 34.31
C GLY A 23 -11.37 -22.40 33.66
N LEU A 24 -10.15 -22.87 33.96
CA LEU A 24 -9.73 -24.25 33.80
C LEU A 24 -8.96 -24.63 35.07
N GLY A 25 -9.38 -25.74 35.68
CA GLY A 25 -8.98 -26.17 37.01
C GLY A 25 -7.50 -26.52 37.12
N PHE A 26 -6.91 -26.11 38.24
CA PHE A 26 -5.58 -26.52 38.65
C PHE A 26 -5.64 -27.93 39.25
N ALA A 27 -4.96 -28.88 38.60
CA ALA A 27 -4.47 -30.09 39.27
C ALA A 27 -3.00 -29.86 39.64
N VAL A 28 -2.76 -29.79 40.94
CA VAL A 28 -1.43 -29.76 41.58
C VAL A 28 -0.77 -31.12 41.39
N ILE A 29 0.46 -31.16 40.89
CA ILE A 29 1.32 -32.35 40.99
C ILE A 29 2.62 -31.97 41.71
N ASP A 30 2.72 -32.54 42.90
CA ASP A 30 3.82 -32.53 43.84
C ASP A 30 4.98 -33.41 43.34
N LYS A 31 6.22 -33.00 43.66
CA LYS A 31 7.45 -33.75 43.42
C LYS A 31 7.79 -34.54 44.68
N SER A 32 7.75 -35.88 44.65
CA SER A 32 8.80 -36.71 45.26
C SER A 32 8.65 -38.23 45.07
N ALA A 33 9.82 -38.84 44.84
CA ALA A 33 10.29 -40.14 45.34
C ALA A 33 9.88 -41.49 44.68
N ARG A 34 10.92 -42.07 44.03
CA ARG A 34 11.56 -43.40 44.23
C ARG A 34 10.85 -44.71 43.81
N LYS A 35 11.61 -45.42 42.94
CA LYS A 35 11.92 -46.88 42.90
C LYS A 35 10.78 -47.90 42.77
N ALA A 36 10.74 -48.61 41.64
CA ALA A 36 11.25 -50.00 41.50
C ALA A 36 10.83 -50.59 40.14
N ALA A 37 11.76 -51.31 39.48
CA ALA A 37 11.53 -52.26 38.39
C ALA A 37 11.21 -53.66 39.00
N PRO A 38 11.00 -54.79 38.28
CA PRO A 38 11.35 -55.07 36.87
C PRO A 38 10.38 -56.01 36.09
N GLU A 39 10.89 -56.54 34.96
CA GLU A 39 10.46 -57.69 34.12
C GLU A 39 9.65 -57.38 32.85
N GLN A 40 9.91 -57.95 31.66
CA GLN A 40 11.01 -58.74 31.10
C GLN A 40 10.73 -58.88 29.56
N PHE A 41 11.79 -58.89 28.73
CA PHE A 41 11.98 -59.64 27.46
C PHE A 41 11.09 -59.33 26.21
N ASN A 42 11.55 -59.33 24.95
CA ASN A 42 12.87 -59.41 24.28
C ASN A 42 12.70 -59.31 22.72
N VAL A 43 13.79 -58.98 22.00
CA VAL A 43 14.13 -59.30 20.57
C VAL A 43 13.42 -58.49 19.45
N ASP A 44 14.03 -57.93 18.38
CA ASP A 44 15.41 -57.76 17.89
C ASP A 44 15.52 -56.60 16.87
N ARG A 45 16.73 -55.99 16.85
CA ARG A 45 17.63 -55.59 15.73
C ARG A 45 17.07 -55.01 14.42
N GLU A 46 17.59 -53.84 14.05
CA GLU A 46 18.70 -53.74 13.07
C GLU A 46 19.41 -52.37 13.13
N ASN A 47 20.74 -52.42 13.06
CA ASN A 47 21.67 -51.30 13.04
C ASN A 47 21.92 -50.86 11.59
N VAL A 48 21.89 -49.55 11.32
CA VAL A 48 22.61 -48.96 10.19
C VAL A 48 23.35 -47.71 10.67
N SER A 49 24.65 -47.84 10.83
CA SER A 49 25.61 -46.73 11.00
C SER A 49 26.14 -46.33 9.63
N VAL A 50 25.92 -45.08 9.22
CA VAL A 50 26.58 -44.48 8.04
C VAL A 50 27.51 -43.38 8.52
N SER A 51 28.80 -43.63 8.37
CA SER A 51 29.89 -42.68 8.55
C SER A 51 30.02 -41.83 7.29
N PHE A 52 29.96 -40.51 7.40
CA PHE A 52 30.36 -39.59 6.33
C PHE A 52 31.68 -38.92 6.71
N GLU A 53 32.75 -39.31 6.03
CA GLU A 53 34.00 -38.57 5.98
C GLU A 53 33.83 -37.37 5.03
N ASN A 54 33.99 -36.15 5.54
CA ASN A 54 34.10 -34.94 4.73
C ASN A 54 35.57 -34.54 4.62
N PRO A 55 36.19 -34.54 3.42
CA PRO A 55 37.49 -33.93 3.24
C PRO A 55 37.35 -32.41 3.12
N VAL A 56 38.07 -31.70 4.00
CA VAL A 56 38.27 -30.25 3.95
C VAL A 56 39.07 -29.91 2.69
N GLN A 57 38.46 -29.21 1.73
CA GLN A 57 39.16 -28.58 0.63
C GLN A 57 39.40 -27.09 0.95
N SER A 58 40.66 -26.70 1.04
CA SER A 58 41.10 -25.31 1.13
C SER A 58 40.87 -24.58 -0.21
N PRO A 59 40.41 -23.32 -0.23
CA PRO A 59 40.26 -22.58 -1.48
C PRO A 59 41.62 -22.12 -2.03
N THR A 60 41.89 -22.48 -3.28
CA THR A 60 43.00 -21.97 -4.09
C THR A 60 42.64 -20.57 -4.61
N PHE A 61 43.40 -19.55 -4.23
CA PHE A 61 43.25 -18.20 -4.79
C PHE A 61 43.96 -18.09 -6.15
N THR A 62 43.19 -17.89 -7.22
CA THR A 62 43.73 -17.50 -8.53
C THR A 62 43.79 -15.97 -8.62
N ARG A 63 44.99 -15.45 -8.88
CA ARG A 63 45.31 -14.02 -8.98
C ARG A 63 44.74 -13.44 -10.27
N VAL A 64 43.77 -12.54 -10.18
CA VAL A 64 43.26 -11.74 -11.31
C VAL A 64 44.21 -10.56 -11.53
N PRO A 65 44.64 -10.24 -12.77
CA PRO A 65 45.49 -9.09 -13.04
C PRO A 65 44.74 -7.77 -12.82
N THR A 66 45.31 -6.91 -11.99
CA THR A 66 44.87 -5.54 -11.72
C THR A 66 45.09 -4.66 -12.95
N PHE A 67 44.04 -4.05 -13.48
CA PHE A 67 44.16 -2.98 -14.47
C PHE A 67 44.49 -1.67 -13.77
N THR A 68 45.68 -1.15 -14.03
CA THR A 68 46.13 0.18 -13.64
C THR A 68 45.46 1.22 -14.54
N PRO A 69 44.79 2.26 -14.01
CA PRO A 69 44.32 3.37 -14.85
C PRO A 69 45.48 4.30 -15.21
N THR A 70 45.73 4.47 -16.50
CA THR A 70 46.65 5.45 -17.08
C THR A 70 46.10 6.89 -16.87
N PRO A 71 46.93 7.88 -16.52
CA PRO A 71 46.47 9.25 -16.28
C PRO A 71 46.09 9.97 -17.59
N ARG A 72 44.93 10.63 -17.59
CA ARG A 72 44.49 11.55 -18.66
C ARG A 72 45.21 12.89 -18.51
N PRO A 73 45.70 13.52 -19.60
CA PRO A 73 46.32 14.83 -19.52
C PRO A 73 45.28 15.94 -19.27
N SER A 74 45.65 16.84 -18.37
CA SER A 74 45.01 18.11 -18.06
C SER A 74 45.13 19.09 -19.22
N SER A 75 44.02 19.74 -19.59
CA SER A 75 44.02 20.94 -20.45
C SER A 75 43.16 22.03 -19.82
N THR A 76 43.81 23.18 -19.67
CA THR A 76 43.41 24.49 -19.16
C THR A 76 42.46 25.25 -20.08
N ALA A 77 41.41 25.86 -19.52
CA ALA A 77 41.04 27.30 -19.64
C ALA A 77 39.63 27.56 -19.05
N PRO A 78 39.41 28.68 -18.31
CA PRO A 78 38.11 29.03 -17.75
C PRO A 78 37.23 29.83 -18.75
N PRO A 79 35.88 29.70 -18.71
CA PRO A 79 35.01 30.54 -19.51
C PRO A 79 34.79 31.92 -18.90
N THR A 80 34.84 32.94 -19.77
CA THR A 80 34.52 34.36 -19.56
C THR A 80 33.04 34.56 -19.16
N PRO A 81 32.70 35.46 -18.22
CA PRO A 81 31.31 35.74 -17.88
C PRO A 81 30.59 36.56 -18.97
N SER A 82 29.42 36.08 -19.39
CA SER A 82 28.47 36.80 -20.26
C SER A 82 27.59 37.73 -19.40
N PRO A 83 27.26 38.96 -19.85
CA PRO A 83 26.56 39.94 -19.02
C PRO A 83 25.08 39.62 -18.81
N ALA A 84 24.59 39.93 -17.60
CA ALA A 84 23.19 39.80 -17.21
C ALA A 84 22.29 40.80 -17.96
N PRO A 85 21.03 40.42 -18.30
CA PRO A 85 20.08 41.35 -18.89
C PRO A 85 19.62 42.40 -17.88
N THR A 86 19.69 43.67 -18.29
CA THR A 86 19.18 44.84 -17.56
C THR A 86 17.70 45.01 -17.87
N PHE A 87 16.83 44.93 -16.86
CA PHE A 87 15.40 45.26 -17.01
C PHE A 87 15.19 46.76 -16.78
N THR A 88 14.68 47.45 -17.80
CA THR A 88 14.24 48.85 -17.70
C THR A 88 12.73 48.88 -17.49
N LEU A 89 12.28 49.46 -16.38
CA LEU A 89 10.86 49.71 -16.10
C LEU A 89 10.35 50.85 -17.00
N ILE A 90 9.43 50.54 -17.92
CA ILE A 90 8.69 51.55 -18.67
C ILE A 90 7.31 51.70 -18.05
N ARG A 91 7.03 52.92 -17.58
CA ARG A 91 5.72 53.38 -17.12
C ARG A 91 4.87 53.74 -18.33
N THR A 92 3.68 53.18 -18.44
CA THR A 92 2.71 53.53 -19.48
C THR A 92 1.48 54.16 -18.82
N ASP A 93 1.29 55.45 -19.04
CA ASP A 93 0.12 56.21 -18.61
C ASP A 93 -1.12 55.83 -19.46
N THR A 94 -2.26 55.74 -18.78
CA THR A 94 -3.59 55.46 -19.35
C THR A 94 -4.21 56.72 -19.95
N PRO A 95 -4.91 56.65 -21.10
CA PRO A 95 -5.90 57.65 -21.46
C PRO A 95 -7.32 57.21 -21.10
N ARG A 96 -7.99 58.10 -20.37
CA ARG A 96 -9.40 58.08 -20.01
C ARG A 96 -10.28 58.42 -21.21
N SER A 97 -11.38 57.68 -21.43
CA SER A 97 -12.59 58.28 -22.02
C SER A 97 -13.89 57.51 -21.77
N LYS A 98 -14.82 58.28 -21.20
CA LYS A 98 -16.27 58.39 -21.42
C LYS A 98 -17.19 57.23 -21.00
N VAL A 99 -18.01 57.61 -20.02
CA VAL A 99 -19.15 56.93 -19.39
C VAL A 99 -20.42 57.16 -20.21
N HIS A 100 -21.23 56.11 -20.41
CA HIS A 100 -22.69 56.20 -20.39
C HIS A 100 -23.29 54.85 -19.93
N PRO A 101 -24.41 54.83 -19.18
CA PRO A 101 -24.80 53.70 -18.34
C PRO A 101 -25.93 52.87 -18.98
N THR A 102 -25.90 51.54 -18.82
CA THR A 102 -27.12 50.73 -18.97
C THR A 102 -27.01 49.43 -18.17
N GLU A 103 -28.01 49.25 -17.30
CA GLU A 103 -28.57 48.03 -16.71
C GLU A 103 -27.74 47.18 -15.72
N THR A 104 -28.10 47.40 -14.46
CA THR A 104 -27.91 46.55 -13.29
C THR A 104 -28.53 45.16 -13.51
N ALA A 105 -27.70 44.12 -13.62
CA ALA A 105 -28.09 42.76 -13.33
C ALA A 105 -27.74 42.43 -11.87
N THR A 106 -28.77 42.27 -11.06
CA THR A 106 -28.69 41.81 -9.66
C THR A 106 -28.10 40.40 -9.61
N ALA A 107 -26.89 40.26 -9.08
CA ALA A 107 -26.35 38.94 -8.73
C ALA A 107 -26.98 38.47 -7.42
N THR A 108 -27.93 37.53 -7.54
CA THR A 108 -28.48 36.78 -6.42
C THR A 108 -27.37 35.88 -5.86
N PHE A 109 -26.87 36.20 -4.67
CA PHE A 109 -26.00 35.30 -3.91
C PHE A 109 -26.85 34.11 -3.42
N THR A 110 -26.73 32.97 -4.09
CA THR A 110 -27.21 31.70 -3.55
C THR A 110 -26.31 31.30 -2.38
N PRO A 111 -26.84 31.02 -1.17
CA PRO A 111 -26.01 30.57 -0.07
C PRO A 111 -25.39 29.21 -0.42
N THR A 112 -24.07 29.14 -0.33
CA THR A 112 -23.29 27.88 -0.36
C THR A 112 -23.83 26.95 0.73
N PRO A 113 -24.13 25.68 0.44
CA PRO A 113 -24.55 24.75 1.48
C PRO A 113 -23.39 24.57 2.46
N THR A 114 -23.61 24.99 3.70
CA THR A 114 -22.75 24.69 4.84
C THR A 114 -22.66 23.18 4.96
N HIS A 115 -21.46 22.62 4.73
CA HIS A 115 -21.17 21.25 5.12
C HIS A 115 -21.23 21.17 6.65
N THR A 116 -22.37 20.74 7.17
CA THR A 116 -22.48 20.26 8.54
C THR A 116 -21.52 19.09 8.66
N ALA A 117 -20.47 19.23 9.48
CA ALA A 117 -19.60 18.14 9.85
C ALA A 117 -20.43 17.12 10.63
N THR A 118 -20.95 16.11 9.94
CA THR A 118 -21.48 14.92 10.60
C THR A 118 -20.28 14.22 11.22
N ASN A 119 -20.25 14.13 12.55
CA ASN A 119 -19.37 13.22 13.26
C ASN A 119 -19.75 11.78 12.85
N ASN A 120 -19.25 11.34 11.70
CA ASN A 120 -19.41 9.96 11.28
C ASN A 120 -18.52 9.13 12.20
N ALA A 121 -19.15 8.41 13.13
CA ALA A 121 -18.48 7.35 13.85
C ALA A 121 -17.75 6.46 12.83
N THR A 122 -16.47 6.21 13.07
CA THR A 122 -15.63 5.35 12.25
C THR A 122 -16.38 4.04 11.97
N PRO A 123 -16.63 3.66 10.71
CA PRO A 123 -17.33 2.41 10.44
C PRO A 123 -16.51 1.25 11.01
N VAL A 124 -17.16 0.47 11.87
CA VAL A 124 -16.66 -0.78 12.44
C VAL A 124 -17.37 -1.91 11.69
N ILE A 125 -16.63 -2.87 11.13
CA ILE A 125 -17.24 -4.14 10.73
C ILE A 125 -17.61 -4.86 12.01
N VAL A 126 -18.91 -4.96 12.25
CA VAL A 126 -19.45 -5.94 13.19
C VAL A 126 -19.67 -7.21 12.38
N LEU A 127 -18.80 -8.20 12.57
CA LEU A 127 -18.98 -9.51 11.96
C LEU A 127 -20.32 -10.09 12.45
N PRO A 128 -21.13 -10.66 11.54
CA PRO A 128 -22.38 -11.29 11.94
C PRO A 128 -22.13 -12.47 12.90
N SER A 129 -23.13 -12.77 13.74
CA SER A 129 -23.08 -13.84 14.74
C SER A 129 -22.66 -15.19 14.14
N SER A 130 -22.07 -16.06 14.95
CA SER A 130 -21.67 -17.42 14.56
C SER A 130 -22.78 -18.14 13.78
N GLY A 131 -22.51 -18.51 12.52
CA GLY A 131 -23.46 -19.21 11.65
C GLY A 131 -23.84 -18.45 10.36
N TYR A 132 -23.54 -17.15 10.26
CA TYR A 132 -23.70 -16.43 8.98
C TYR A 132 -22.65 -16.91 7.97
N ARG A 133 -23.12 -17.40 6.82
CA ARG A 133 -22.26 -17.68 5.67
C ARG A 133 -22.18 -16.41 4.83
N GLY A 134 -20.97 -15.88 4.67
CA GLY A 134 -20.70 -14.74 3.80
C GLY A 134 -21.21 -15.00 2.38
N GLN A 135 -21.47 -13.92 1.65
CA GLN A 135 -21.66 -14.01 0.21
C GLN A 135 -20.30 -14.11 -0.47
N THR A 136 -20.19 -15.00 -1.46
CA THR A 136 -19.08 -14.96 -2.41
C THR A 136 -19.44 -13.98 -3.51
N LEU A 137 -18.63 -12.94 -3.64
CA LEU A 137 -18.79 -11.88 -4.62
C LEU A 137 -17.77 -12.03 -5.74
N GLN A 138 -18.18 -11.74 -6.97
CA GLN A 138 -17.28 -11.64 -8.11
C GLN A 138 -17.01 -10.18 -8.42
N VAL A 139 -15.85 -9.67 -8.00
CA VAL A 139 -15.44 -8.28 -8.21
C VAL A 139 -14.00 -8.23 -8.72
N PRO A 140 -13.73 -7.67 -9.91
CA PRO A 140 -12.36 -7.47 -10.35
C PRO A 140 -11.65 -6.43 -9.47
N ILE A 141 -10.53 -6.84 -8.88
CA ILE A 141 -9.58 -5.94 -8.21
C ILE A 141 -8.37 -5.77 -9.13
N LEU A 142 -8.34 -4.67 -9.88
CA LEU A 142 -7.25 -4.37 -10.81
C LEU A 142 -5.99 -3.97 -10.04
N MET A 143 -4.86 -4.60 -10.36
CA MET A 143 -3.55 -4.35 -9.74
C MET A 143 -2.62 -3.65 -10.73
N TYR A 144 -2.38 -2.36 -10.50
CA TYR A 144 -1.40 -1.51 -11.17
C TYR A 144 -0.19 -1.26 -10.26
N HIS A 145 0.93 -0.82 -10.84
CA HIS A 145 2.10 -0.37 -10.08
C HIS A 145 2.55 0.98 -10.66
N TYR A 146 3.46 0.97 -11.64
CA TYR A 146 3.98 2.19 -12.25
C TYR A 146 3.06 2.71 -13.35
N LEU A 147 2.78 4.00 -13.29
CA LEU A 147 2.03 4.73 -14.31
C LEU A 147 2.94 5.68 -15.08
N SER A 148 3.96 5.11 -15.71
CA SER A 148 5.02 5.82 -16.41
C SER A 148 5.52 5.02 -17.60
N THR A 149 6.16 5.70 -18.56
CA THR A 149 6.97 5.00 -19.56
C THR A 149 8.23 4.45 -18.88
N PRO A 150 8.54 3.15 -19.01
CA PRO A 150 9.78 2.60 -18.46
C PRO A 150 11.01 3.38 -18.94
N PRO A 151 11.99 3.65 -18.07
CA PRO A 151 13.23 4.30 -18.50
C PRO A 151 14.01 3.40 -19.48
N PRO A 152 14.91 3.98 -20.31
CA PRO A 152 15.84 3.21 -21.11
C PRO A 152 16.62 2.20 -20.25
N GLY A 153 16.73 0.96 -20.72
CA GLY A 153 17.41 -0.11 -19.97
C GLY A 153 16.58 -0.77 -18.86
N ALA A 154 15.31 -0.39 -18.66
CA ALA A 154 14.41 -1.08 -17.73
C ALA A 154 14.37 -2.59 -17.99
N ASP A 155 14.44 -3.38 -16.93
CA ASP A 155 14.34 -4.83 -16.98
C ASP A 155 12.91 -5.30 -17.32
N LEU A 156 12.73 -6.61 -17.46
CA LEU A 156 11.42 -7.19 -17.83
C LEU A 156 10.36 -6.94 -16.76
N ILE A 157 10.74 -6.90 -15.48
CA ILE A 157 9.79 -6.70 -14.37
C ILE A 157 9.30 -5.25 -14.39
N ARG A 158 10.20 -4.27 -14.44
CA ARG A 158 9.83 -2.85 -14.56
C ARG A 158 8.94 -2.65 -15.77
N ARG A 159 9.25 -3.24 -16.93
CA ARG A 159 8.39 -3.12 -18.12
C ARG A 159 7.01 -3.75 -17.93
N ASP A 160 6.93 -4.96 -17.39
CA ASP A 160 5.66 -5.65 -17.14
C ASP A 160 4.78 -4.92 -16.11
N LEU A 161 5.39 -4.18 -15.19
CA LEU A 161 4.69 -3.39 -14.15
C LEU A 161 4.37 -1.95 -14.57
N SER A 162 4.72 -1.53 -15.79
CA SER A 162 4.58 -0.13 -16.23
C SER A 162 3.48 0.06 -17.27
N VAL A 163 2.40 0.71 -16.89
CA VAL A 163 1.35 1.14 -17.82
C VAL A 163 1.59 2.61 -18.17
N SER A 164 1.63 2.94 -19.46
CA SER A 164 1.78 4.35 -19.85
C SER A 164 0.52 5.17 -19.49
N PRO A 165 0.62 6.48 -19.20
CA PRO A 165 -0.55 7.32 -18.92
C PRO A 165 -1.61 7.29 -20.03
N THR A 166 -1.20 7.22 -21.29
CA THR A 166 -2.11 7.08 -22.45
C THR A 166 -2.88 5.77 -22.42
N GLN A 167 -2.21 4.67 -22.05
CA GLN A 167 -2.83 3.36 -21.98
C GLN A 167 -3.75 3.24 -20.77
N PHE A 168 -3.36 3.81 -19.62
CA PHE A 168 -4.24 3.89 -18.47
C PHE A 168 -5.49 4.73 -18.76
N ALA A 169 -5.35 5.84 -19.49
CA ALA A 169 -6.52 6.62 -19.92
C ALA A 169 -7.47 5.81 -20.82
N SER A 170 -6.95 4.92 -21.68
CA SER A 170 -7.80 4.03 -22.49
C SER A 170 -8.44 2.92 -21.66
N HIS A 171 -7.78 2.43 -20.62
CA HIS A 171 -8.38 1.54 -19.62
C HIS A 171 -9.56 2.19 -18.92
N LEU A 172 -9.38 3.41 -18.41
CA LEU A 172 -10.46 4.16 -17.73
C LEU A 172 -11.62 4.51 -18.68
N ALA A 173 -11.32 4.84 -19.94
CA ALA A 173 -12.36 5.07 -20.95
C ALA A 173 -13.20 3.81 -21.18
N TYR A 174 -12.55 2.67 -21.36
CA TYR A 174 -13.25 1.40 -21.51
C TYR A 174 -14.11 1.06 -20.28
N LEU A 175 -13.56 1.18 -19.06
CA LEU A 175 -14.34 0.93 -17.84
C LEU A 175 -15.61 1.78 -17.81
N ARG A 176 -15.50 3.07 -18.16
CA ARG A 176 -16.64 4.00 -18.17
C ARG A 176 -17.66 3.65 -19.24
N GLU A 177 -17.20 3.37 -20.46
CA GLU A 177 -18.06 3.00 -21.60
C GLU A 177 -18.78 1.66 -21.34
N ALA A 178 -18.10 0.72 -20.70
CA ALA A 178 -18.67 -0.57 -20.33
C ALA A 178 -19.57 -0.52 -19.08
N GLY A 179 -19.66 0.63 -18.40
CA GLY A 179 -20.52 0.85 -17.25
C GLY A 179 -19.97 0.34 -15.91
N TYR A 180 -18.65 0.19 -15.78
CA TYR A 180 -18.02 -0.15 -14.51
C TYR A 180 -18.03 1.05 -13.55
N GLU A 181 -18.31 0.76 -12.29
CA GLU A 181 -18.32 1.73 -11.20
C GLU A 181 -17.33 1.31 -10.11
N THR A 182 -16.49 2.26 -9.67
CA THR A 182 -15.53 1.96 -8.60
C THR A 182 -16.23 1.84 -7.25
N ILE A 183 -15.88 0.78 -6.52
CA ILE A 183 -16.27 0.61 -5.12
C ILE A 183 -15.04 0.75 -4.21
N SER A 184 -15.26 0.93 -2.92
CA SER A 184 -14.22 0.82 -1.88
C SER A 184 -14.09 -0.61 -1.35
N PHE A 185 -12.95 -0.91 -0.72
CA PHE A 185 -12.80 -2.17 -0.01
C PHE A 185 -13.77 -2.29 1.18
N VAL A 186 -14.17 -1.16 1.78
CA VAL A 186 -15.21 -1.12 2.81
C VAL A 186 -16.56 -1.58 2.24
N GLN A 187 -16.94 -1.10 1.06
CA GLN A 187 -18.16 -1.57 0.38
C GLN A 187 -18.07 -3.05 0.04
N LEU A 188 -16.93 -3.53 -0.47
CA LEU A 188 -16.72 -4.95 -0.74
C LEU A 188 -16.91 -5.80 0.52
N ALA A 189 -16.33 -5.38 1.65
CA ALA A 189 -16.42 -6.12 2.90
C ALA A 189 -17.84 -6.12 3.49
N TYR A 190 -18.57 -5.01 3.42
CA TYR A 190 -19.97 -4.95 3.83
C TYR A 190 -20.88 -5.79 2.90
N ALA A 191 -20.63 -5.79 1.60
CA ALA A 191 -21.38 -6.61 0.65
C ALA A 191 -21.14 -8.12 0.90
N ALA A 192 -19.91 -8.52 1.23
CA ALA A 192 -19.58 -9.91 1.54
C ALA A 192 -20.32 -10.44 2.78
N ILE A 193 -20.81 -9.54 3.64
CA ILE A 193 -21.67 -9.88 4.80
C ILE A 193 -23.13 -9.46 4.62
N GLY A 194 -23.55 -9.16 3.38
CA GLY A 194 -24.93 -8.80 3.03
C GLY A 194 -25.43 -7.48 3.63
N GLN A 195 -24.53 -6.57 3.99
CA GLN A 195 -24.83 -5.27 4.57
C GLN A 195 -24.68 -4.10 3.59
N ALA A 196 -24.28 -4.36 2.35
CA ALA A 196 -24.25 -3.39 1.27
C ALA A 196 -24.60 -4.05 -0.07
N GLU A 197 -25.24 -3.29 -0.96
CA GLU A 197 -25.39 -3.67 -2.36
C GLU A 197 -24.26 -3.05 -3.17
N LEU A 198 -23.75 -3.80 -4.15
CA LEU A 198 -22.75 -3.31 -5.10
C LEU A 198 -23.45 -2.85 -6.39
N PRO A 199 -22.85 -1.90 -7.15
CA PRO A 199 -23.32 -1.58 -8.48
C PRO A 199 -23.28 -2.82 -9.40
N ALA A 200 -24.00 -2.78 -10.52
CA ALA A 200 -24.11 -3.93 -11.43
C ALA A 200 -22.76 -4.38 -12.00
N LYS A 201 -21.80 -3.47 -12.16
CA LYS A 201 -20.43 -3.75 -12.63
C LYS A 201 -19.41 -3.11 -11.68
N PRO A 202 -19.21 -3.68 -10.49
CA PRO A 202 -18.26 -3.13 -9.53
C PRO A 202 -16.83 -3.38 -10.02
N VAL A 203 -15.93 -2.45 -9.75
CA VAL A 203 -14.49 -2.63 -9.94
C VAL A 203 -13.72 -1.98 -8.80
N LEU A 204 -12.64 -2.60 -8.36
CA LEU A 204 -11.65 -1.97 -7.50
C LEU A 204 -10.41 -1.68 -8.33
N ILE A 205 -9.91 -0.45 -8.26
CA ILE A 205 -8.65 -0.05 -8.91
C ILE A 205 -7.61 0.12 -7.80
N THR A 206 -6.52 -0.63 -7.87
CA THR A 206 -5.46 -0.62 -6.85
C THR A 206 -4.11 -0.31 -7.47
N PHE A 207 -3.30 0.45 -6.73
CA PHE A 207 -1.91 0.77 -7.08
C PHE A 207 -1.02 0.36 -5.92
N ASP A 208 0.03 -0.38 -6.22
CA ASP A 208 1.02 -0.80 -5.22
C ASP A 208 2.22 0.16 -5.21
N ASP A 209 3.06 0.01 -4.19
CA ASP A 209 4.38 0.65 -3.98
C ASP A 209 4.40 2.15 -3.64
N GLY A 210 3.42 2.94 -4.07
CA GLY A 210 3.37 4.38 -3.76
C GLY A 210 4.40 5.22 -4.52
N TYR A 211 4.67 4.86 -5.78
CA TYR A 211 5.49 5.68 -6.68
C TYR A 211 4.89 7.05 -6.95
N ARG A 212 5.74 8.04 -7.21
CA ARG A 212 5.32 9.43 -7.50
C ARG A 212 4.42 9.55 -8.73
N ASP A 213 4.58 8.64 -9.71
CA ASP A 213 3.74 8.62 -10.91
C ASP A 213 2.26 8.30 -10.63
N SER A 214 1.95 7.69 -9.47
CA SER A 214 0.57 7.55 -8.98
C SER A 214 -0.10 8.91 -8.75
N TYR A 215 0.65 9.90 -8.26
CA TYR A 215 0.15 11.26 -8.09
C TYR A 215 0.19 12.06 -9.40
N GLU A 216 1.31 12.00 -10.13
CA GLU A 216 1.49 12.85 -11.32
C GLU A 216 0.65 12.41 -12.51
N ASN A 217 0.40 11.11 -12.67
CA ASN A 217 -0.28 10.55 -13.84
C ASN A 217 -1.61 9.88 -13.48
N ALA A 218 -1.65 9.00 -12.49
CA ALA A 218 -2.85 8.22 -12.20
C ALA A 218 -3.96 9.09 -11.57
N PHE A 219 -3.63 9.86 -10.54
CA PHE A 219 -4.57 10.70 -9.79
C PHE A 219 -5.38 11.68 -10.66
N PRO A 220 -4.78 12.53 -11.53
CA PRO A 220 -5.55 13.43 -12.39
C PRO A 220 -6.43 12.69 -13.40
N LEU A 221 -5.99 11.52 -13.89
CA LEU A 221 -6.79 10.69 -14.79
C LEU A 221 -7.99 10.08 -14.04
N LEU A 222 -7.79 9.51 -12.85
CA LEU A 222 -8.89 9.01 -12.02
C LEU A 222 -9.94 10.10 -11.77
N GLN A 223 -9.51 11.31 -11.39
CA GLN A 223 -10.41 12.45 -11.21
C GLN A 223 -11.18 12.80 -12.49
N LYS A 224 -10.48 12.87 -13.64
CA LYS A 224 -11.08 13.17 -14.95
C LYS A 224 -12.18 12.18 -15.32
N TYR A 225 -12.01 10.90 -15.00
CA TYR A 225 -12.99 9.85 -15.31
C TYR A 225 -14.02 9.62 -14.21
N GLY A 226 -13.89 10.29 -13.05
CA GLY A 226 -14.81 10.16 -11.92
C GLY A 226 -14.60 8.89 -11.09
N TYR A 227 -13.42 8.27 -11.19
CA TYR A 227 -13.09 7.03 -10.48
C TYR A 227 -12.35 7.28 -9.17
N LYS A 228 -12.58 6.37 -8.21
CA LYS A 228 -11.80 6.26 -6.98
C LYS A 228 -10.90 5.03 -7.05
N ALA A 229 -9.79 5.07 -6.31
CA ALA A 229 -8.83 3.98 -6.25
C ALA A 229 -8.24 3.85 -4.85
N THR A 230 -7.64 2.70 -4.58
CA THR A 230 -6.88 2.42 -3.36
C THR A 230 -5.38 2.35 -3.67
N PHE A 231 -4.57 3.10 -2.92
CA PHE A 231 -3.12 3.11 -3.04
C PHE A 231 -2.51 2.37 -1.85
N PHE A 232 -1.87 1.23 -2.09
CA PHE A 232 -1.12 0.48 -1.09
C PHE A 232 0.32 1.00 -1.07
N ILE A 233 0.68 1.74 -0.02
CA ILE A 233 1.98 2.41 0.06
C ILE A 233 2.86 1.74 1.12
N PHE A 234 4.15 1.57 0.81
CA PHE A 234 5.14 1.30 1.85
C PHE A 234 5.77 2.62 2.28
N THR A 235 6.02 2.73 3.58
CA THR A 235 6.10 4.06 4.22
C THR A 235 7.52 4.59 4.36
N GLN A 236 8.56 3.74 4.33
CA GLN A 236 9.94 4.17 4.49
C GLN A 236 10.39 5.25 3.47
N PRO A 237 10.20 5.09 2.14
CA PRO A 237 10.68 6.10 1.18
C PRO A 237 9.92 7.42 1.30
N ILE A 238 8.64 7.37 1.66
CA ILE A 238 7.81 8.56 1.91
C ILE A 238 8.33 9.29 3.15
N GLN A 239 8.62 8.53 4.21
CA GLN A 239 9.14 9.07 5.47
C GLN A 239 10.54 9.68 5.33
N THR A 240 11.37 9.15 4.43
CA THR A 240 12.70 9.69 4.11
C THR A 240 12.67 10.73 2.99
N ALA A 241 11.48 11.15 2.54
CA ALA A 241 11.28 12.13 1.47
C ALA A 241 12.01 11.78 0.16
N ASN A 242 12.01 10.49 -0.21
CA ASN A 242 12.51 10.05 -1.50
C ASN A 242 11.61 10.61 -2.62
N VAL A 243 12.21 11.35 -3.53
CA VAL A 243 11.54 12.06 -4.64
C VAL A 243 10.93 11.13 -5.69
N ASP A 244 11.27 9.85 -5.71
CA ASP A 244 10.68 8.87 -6.63
C ASP A 244 9.33 8.32 -6.13
N PHE A 245 8.96 8.62 -4.87
CA PHE A 245 7.75 8.16 -4.21
C PHE A 245 6.82 9.33 -3.87
N LEU A 246 5.60 9.01 -3.44
CA LEU A 246 4.67 10.00 -2.91
C LEU A 246 5.28 10.74 -1.71
N SER A 247 4.91 12.01 -1.53
CA SER A 247 5.10 12.72 -0.25
C SER A 247 3.85 12.61 0.62
N TRP A 248 3.96 12.88 1.92
CA TRP A 248 2.79 12.89 2.80
C TRP A 248 1.77 13.97 2.41
N GLU A 249 2.22 15.11 1.86
CA GLU A 249 1.33 16.14 1.32
C GLU A 249 0.51 15.61 0.13
N MET A 250 1.16 14.88 -0.78
CA MET A 250 0.48 14.22 -1.90
C MET A 250 -0.54 13.18 -1.41
N VAL A 251 -0.16 12.35 -0.43
CA VAL A 251 -1.05 11.35 0.18
C VAL A 251 -2.30 12.02 0.77
N VAL A 252 -2.12 13.09 1.55
CA VAL A 252 -3.23 13.83 2.17
C VAL A 252 -4.11 14.50 1.12
N GLU A 253 -3.54 15.07 0.06
CA GLU A 253 -4.31 15.68 -1.03
C GLU A 253 -5.17 14.64 -1.76
N MET A 254 -4.56 13.52 -2.16
CA MET A 254 -5.26 12.41 -2.82
C MET A 254 -6.38 11.86 -1.93
N HIS A 255 -6.12 11.72 -0.63
CA HIS A 255 -7.11 11.22 0.32
C HIS A 255 -8.31 12.17 0.46
N LYS A 256 -8.06 13.48 0.59
CA LYS A 256 -9.13 14.51 0.61
C LYS A 256 -9.94 14.54 -0.68
N ALA A 257 -9.36 14.13 -1.80
CA ALA A 257 -10.06 13.96 -3.07
C ALA A 257 -10.83 12.63 -3.17
N GLY A 258 -10.86 11.82 -2.11
CA GLY A 258 -11.61 10.58 -1.99
C GLY A 258 -10.85 9.31 -2.41
N MET A 259 -9.53 9.36 -2.56
CA MET A 259 -8.72 8.16 -2.76
C MET A 259 -8.51 7.43 -1.42
N GLU A 260 -8.50 6.10 -1.46
CA GLU A 260 -8.24 5.28 -0.28
C GLU A 260 -6.75 4.94 -0.18
N PHE A 261 -6.26 4.76 1.05
CA PHE A 261 -4.90 4.31 1.32
C PHE A 261 -4.89 3.02 2.12
N GLY A 262 -4.15 2.05 1.61
CA GLY A 262 -3.83 0.77 2.26
C GLY A 262 -2.36 0.72 2.67
N SER A 263 -2.02 -0.22 3.55
CA SER A 263 -0.62 -0.45 3.95
C SER A 263 0.04 -1.49 3.04
N HIS A 264 1.30 -1.25 2.66
CA HIS A 264 2.16 -2.18 1.94
C HIS A 264 3.47 -2.50 2.68
N SER A 265 3.40 -2.61 4.02
CA SER A 265 4.55 -2.71 4.95
C SER A 265 5.35 -1.41 5.10
N HIS A 266 6.42 -1.42 5.93
CA HIS A 266 7.24 -0.23 6.15
C HIS A 266 8.35 -0.14 5.10
N THR A 267 9.11 -1.22 4.93
CA THR A 267 10.34 -1.27 4.12
C THR A 267 10.22 -2.16 2.86
N HIS A 268 9.02 -2.71 2.60
CA HIS A 268 8.73 -3.60 1.46
C HIS A 268 9.56 -4.90 1.40
N PRO A 269 9.75 -5.63 2.53
CA PRO A 269 10.48 -6.89 2.53
C PRO A 269 9.59 -8.06 2.07
N ASP A 270 10.21 -9.17 1.70
CA ASP A 270 9.52 -10.46 1.73
C ASP A 270 9.21 -10.81 3.19
N LEU A 271 7.92 -10.75 3.56
CA LEU A 271 7.48 -11.01 4.93
C LEU A 271 7.47 -12.51 5.27
N SER A 272 7.47 -13.38 4.26
CA SER A 272 7.47 -14.82 4.50
C SER A 272 8.79 -15.27 5.13
N SER A 273 8.72 -16.25 6.05
CA SER A 273 9.89 -16.78 6.76
C SER A 273 10.66 -15.75 7.61
N SER A 274 10.08 -14.57 7.83
CA SER A 274 10.61 -13.57 8.76
C SER A 274 10.22 -13.88 10.21
N ASN A 275 10.92 -13.28 11.18
CA ASN A 275 10.57 -13.43 12.59
C ASN A 275 9.41 -12.51 13.00
N LEU A 276 8.73 -12.86 14.10
CA LEU A 276 7.54 -12.15 14.58
C LEU A 276 7.77 -10.65 14.81
N ASP A 277 8.86 -10.27 15.48
CA ASP A 277 9.12 -8.86 15.81
C ASP A 277 9.30 -8.01 14.55
N PHE A 278 10.02 -8.56 13.56
CA PHE A 278 10.19 -7.91 12.26
C PHE A 278 8.86 -7.72 11.53
N VAL A 279 8.08 -8.80 11.35
CA VAL A 279 6.77 -8.74 10.70
C VAL A 279 5.84 -7.76 11.43
N PHE A 280 5.83 -7.79 12.76
CA PHE A 280 5.03 -6.89 13.58
C PHE A 280 5.43 -5.43 13.36
N SER A 281 6.73 -5.12 13.38
CA SER A 281 7.22 -3.77 13.12
C SER A 281 6.86 -3.27 11.73
N GLU A 282 6.99 -4.10 10.70
CA GLU A 282 6.66 -3.78 9.30
C GLU A 282 5.18 -3.44 9.13
N VAL A 283 4.31 -4.26 9.71
CA VAL A 283 2.85 -4.12 9.60
C VAL A 283 2.35 -2.93 10.44
N LEU A 284 2.78 -2.81 11.70
CA LEU A 284 2.26 -1.78 12.60
C LEU A 284 2.81 -0.39 12.28
N THR A 285 4.11 -0.26 12.00
CA THR A 285 4.73 1.04 11.69
C THR A 285 4.08 1.67 10.47
N SER A 286 3.90 0.89 9.40
CA SER A 286 3.27 1.38 8.18
C SER A 286 1.82 1.80 8.38
N LYS A 287 1.03 1.00 9.10
CA LYS A 287 -0.34 1.33 9.47
C LYS A 287 -0.41 2.66 10.22
N GLN A 288 0.36 2.78 11.31
CA GLN A 288 0.34 3.97 12.17
C GLN A 288 0.79 5.24 11.44
N LEU A 289 1.84 5.16 10.64
CA LEU A 289 2.32 6.31 9.86
C LEU A 289 1.26 6.80 8.88
N ILE A 290 0.59 5.90 8.16
CA ILE A 290 -0.47 6.30 7.22
C ILE A 290 -1.64 6.93 7.99
N GLU A 291 -2.15 6.26 9.02
CA GLU A 291 -3.28 6.74 9.83
C GLU A 291 -3.02 8.11 10.46
N GLN A 292 -1.78 8.35 10.92
CA GLN A 292 -1.38 9.65 11.47
C GLN A 292 -1.51 10.79 10.46
N HIS A 293 -1.24 10.55 9.17
CA HIS A 293 -1.27 11.58 8.14
C HIS A 293 -2.67 11.76 7.55
N ILE A 294 -3.42 10.68 7.32
CA ILE A 294 -4.75 10.75 6.71
C ILE A 294 -5.87 11.00 7.72
N GLY A 295 -5.65 10.69 9.01
CA GLY A 295 -6.64 10.89 10.07
C GLY A 295 -7.79 9.86 10.08
N GLU A 296 -7.67 8.79 9.28
CA GLU A 296 -8.65 7.71 9.17
C GLU A 296 -7.96 6.34 9.30
N PRO A 297 -8.67 5.29 9.77
CA PRO A 297 -8.08 3.96 9.89
C PRO A 297 -7.75 3.33 8.53
N VAL A 298 -6.57 2.73 8.46
CA VAL A 298 -6.15 1.90 7.33
C VAL A 298 -6.71 0.50 7.52
N ARG A 299 -7.62 0.08 6.63
CA ARG A 299 -8.39 -1.17 6.80
C ARG A 299 -7.84 -2.35 6.01
N PHE A 300 -7.04 -2.12 4.98
CA PHE A 300 -6.57 -3.19 4.09
C PHE A 300 -5.05 -3.18 3.95
N PHE A 301 -4.48 -4.38 3.86
CA PHE A 301 -3.06 -4.62 3.67
C PHE A 301 -2.78 -5.21 2.28
N CYS A 302 -1.62 -4.93 1.70
CA CYS A 302 -1.12 -5.61 0.52
C CYS A 302 0.20 -6.30 0.89
N TYR A 303 0.32 -7.60 0.62
CA TYR A 303 1.57 -8.32 0.90
C TYR A 303 2.65 -7.97 -0.14
N PRO A 304 3.84 -7.48 0.27
CA PRO A 304 4.95 -7.24 -0.66
C PRO A 304 5.24 -8.46 -1.53
N ALA A 305 5.35 -8.24 -2.85
CA ALA A 305 5.50 -9.29 -3.85
C ALA A 305 4.44 -10.43 -3.81
N GLY A 306 3.34 -10.25 -3.08
CA GLY A 306 2.34 -11.29 -2.80
C GLY A 306 2.83 -12.42 -1.90
N ARG A 307 3.91 -12.21 -1.13
CA ARG A 307 4.52 -13.25 -0.29
C ARG A 307 4.14 -13.08 1.18
N TYR A 308 3.67 -14.16 1.77
CA TYR A 308 3.21 -14.22 3.16
C TYR A 308 3.21 -15.68 3.65
N ASP A 309 3.15 -15.84 4.97
CA ASP A 309 2.93 -17.11 5.64
C ASP A 309 1.89 -16.95 6.77
N ASN A 310 1.64 -18.03 7.53
CA ASN A 310 0.66 -18.00 8.61
C ASN A 310 1.00 -16.94 9.67
N LEU A 311 2.27 -16.78 10.00
CA LEU A 311 2.72 -15.77 10.97
C LEU A 311 2.35 -14.36 10.47
N THR A 312 2.70 -14.05 9.22
CA THR A 312 2.37 -12.78 8.57
C THR A 312 0.88 -12.50 8.59
N MET A 313 0.07 -13.48 8.21
CA MET A 313 -1.38 -13.34 8.18
C MET A 313 -1.98 -13.10 9.58
N GLU A 314 -1.49 -13.79 10.62
CA GLU A 314 -1.96 -13.58 12.00
C GLU A 314 -1.54 -12.20 12.55
N VAL A 315 -0.36 -11.68 12.18
CA VAL A 315 0.04 -10.31 12.51
C VAL A 315 -0.89 -9.29 11.83
N VAL A 316 -1.18 -9.46 10.53
CA VAL A 316 -2.12 -8.58 9.81
C VAL A 316 -3.52 -8.62 10.43
N LYS A 317 -4.03 -9.79 10.80
CA LYS A 317 -5.31 -9.93 11.52
C LYS A 317 -5.29 -9.21 12.88
N SER A 318 -4.27 -9.47 13.70
CA SER A 318 -4.16 -8.91 15.05
C SER A 318 -3.91 -7.40 15.06
N ALA A 319 -3.32 -6.84 14.00
CA ALA A 319 -3.20 -5.40 13.79
C ALA A 319 -4.53 -4.72 13.39
N GLY A 320 -5.64 -5.46 13.29
CA GLY A 320 -6.98 -4.91 13.08
C GLY A 320 -7.31 -4.58 11.62
N PHE A 321 -6.54 -5.09 10.66
CA PHE A 321 -6.93 -5.03 9.26
C PHE A 321 -8.20 -5.86 9.02
N TRP A 322 -9.06 -5.40 8.11
CA TRP A 322 -10.29 -6.07 7.72
C TRP A 322 -10.04 -7.16 6.67
N GLY A 323 -9.00 -6.96 5.87
CA GLY A 323 -8.59 -7.89 4.84
C GLY A 323 -7.23 -7.54 4.24
N ALA A 324 -6.78 -8.37 3.31
CA ALA A 324 -5.53 -8.17 2.61
C ALA A 324 -5.59 -8.72 1.19
N VAL A 325 -4.88 -8.05 0.28
CA VAL A 325 -4.79 -8.44 -1.14
C VAL A 325 -3.49 -9.19 -1.44
N THR A 326 -3.55 -10.09 -2.41
CA THR A 326 -2.43 -10.90 -2.88
C THR A 326 -2.13 -10.62 -4.36
N THR A 327 -1.20 -11.39 -4.93
CA THR A 327 -0.95 -11.42 -6.38
C THR A 327 -1.60 -12.62 -7.07
N ARG A 328 -2.38 -13.44 -6.34
CA ARG A 328 -3.10 -14.58 -6.91
C ARG A 328 -4.14 -14.08 -7.90
N TRP A 329 -4.21 -14.71 -9.07
CA TRP A 329 -5.18 -14.35 -10.09
C TRP A 329 -6.60 -14.80 -9.71
N GLY A 330 -7.58 -13.91 -9.80
CA GLY A 330 -8.98 -14.21 -9.55
C GLY A 330 -9.81 -12.99 -9.19
N VAL A 331 -11.13 -13.20 -9.08
CA VAL A 331 -12.12 -12.15 -8.79
C VAL A 331 -13.11 -12.55 -7.67
N GLU A 332 -12.97 -13.73 -7.09
CA GLU A 332 -13.86 -14.22 -6.04
C GLU A 332 -13.43 -13.74 -4.65
N HIS A 333 -14.34 -13.10 -3.93
CA HIS A 333 -14.12 -12.52 -2.61
C HIS A 333 -15.22 -12.93 -1.65
N SER A 334 -14.85 -13.37 -0.46
CA SER A 334 -15.78 -13.77 0.59
C SER A 334 -15.22 -13.41 1.97
N LEU A 335 -16.01 -13.63 3.01
CA LEU A 335 -15.53 -13.41 4.39
C LEU A 335 -14.39 -14.36 4.75
N GLU A 336 -14.40 -15.58 4.20
CA GLU A 336 -13.42 -16.64 4.46
C GLU A 336 -12.05 -16.32 3.85
N ASN A 337 -12.02 -15.79 2.62
CA ASN A 337 -10.76 -15.47 1.92
C ASN A 337 -10.31 -14.01 2.08
N ARG A 338 -10.94 -13.22 2.96
CA ARG A 338 -10.72 -11.76 3.06
C ARG A 338 -9.28 -11.32 3.33
N PHE A 339 -8.44 -12.19 3.88
CA PHE A 339 -7.01 -11.92 4.10
C PHE A 339 -6.12 -12.42 2.97
N GLU A 340 -6.70 -12.91 1.89
CA GLU A 340 -6.01 -13.42 0.72
C GLU A 340 -6.77 -13.08 -0.58
N LEU A 341 -7.35 -11.87 -0.65
CA LEU A 341 -8.16 -11.43 -1.78
C LEU A 341 -7.33 -11.50 -3.08
N PRO A 342 -7.77 -12.26 -4.10
CA PRO A 342 -7.08 -12.32 -5.38
C PRO A 342 -7.22 -11.01 -6.16
N ARG A 343 -6.34 -10.79 -7.14
CA ARG A 343 -6.33 -9.59 -7.98
C ARG A 343 -6.10 -9.93 -9.44
N VAL A 344 -6.55 -9.04 -10.31
CA VAL A 344 -6.34 -9.07 -11.75
C VAL A 344 -5.12 -8.20 -12.06
N ARG A 345 -3.97 -8.82 -12.34
CA ARG A 345 -2.75 -8.10 -12.74
C ARG A 345 -2.97 -7.38 -14.07
N VAL A 346 -2.74 -6.06 -14.06
CA VAL A 346 -2.61 -5.27 -15.28
C VAL A 346 -1.13 -5.18 -15.64
N ARG A 347 -0.79 -5.70 -16.82
CA ARG A 347 0.57 -5.70 -17.36
C ARG A 347 0.78 -4.45 -18.19
N GLY A 348 2.04 -4.03 -18.31
CA GLY A 348 2.42 -2.87 -19.10
C GLY A 348 2.06 -2.98 -20.59
N SER A 349 1.90 -4.20 -21.10
CA SER A 349 1.46 -4.45 -22.47
C SER A 349 -0.06 -4.47 -22.66
N ASP A 350 -0.86 -4.51 -21.59
CA ASP A 350 -2.31 -4.71 -21.70
C ASP A 350 -2.97 -3.50 -22.35
N THR A 351 -3.56 -3.69 -23.53
CA THR A 351 -4.46 -2.69 -24.14
C THR A 351 -5.80 -2.64 -23.41
N ALA A 352 -6.65 -1.67 -23.75
CA ALA A 352 -8.04 -1.66 -23.28
C ALA A 352 -8.81 -2.92 -23.68
N GLN A 353 -8.49 -3.51 -24.85
CA GLN A 353 -9.08 -4.76 -25.29
C GLN A 353 -8.60 -5.95 -24.45
N ASP A 354 -7.31 -6.00 -24.09
CA ASP A 354 -6.78 -7.03 -23.20
C ASP A 354 -7.41 -6.94 -21.80
N LEU A 355 -7.57 -5.71 -21.29
CA LEU A 355 -8.30 -5.48 -20.04
C LEU A 355 -9.76 -5.97 -20.14
N ALA A 356 -10.45 -5.65 -21.24
CA ALA A 356 -11.81 -6.12 -21.48
C ALA A 356 -11.90 -7.65 -21.50
N HIS A 357 -10.97 -8.34 -22.16
CA HIS A 357 -10.92 -9.80 -22.17
C HIS A 357 -10.71 -10.38 -20.77
N LYS A 358 -9.86 -9.75 -19.96
CA LYS A 358 -9.64 -10.17 -18.56
C LYS A 358 -10.91 -10.01 -17.72
N LEU A 359 -11.65 -8.92 -17.91
CA LEU A 359 -12.85 -8.63 -17.13
C LEU A 359 -14.08 -9.44 -17.56
N ASN A 360 -14.18 -9.80 -18.84
CA ASN A 360 -15.26 -10.63 -19.38
C ASN A 360 -14.98 -12.14 -19.29
N GLY A 361 -13.82 -12.53 -18.77
CA GLY A 361 -13.41 -13.93 -18.65
C GLY A 361 -13.95 -14.65 -17.42
N PHE A 362 -14.80 -14.00 -16.62
CA PHE A 362 -15.35 -14.50 -15.36
C PHE A 362 -16.87 -14.55 -15.39
#